data_AF-A0A1B6LN67-F1
#
_entry.id   AF-A0A1B6LN67-F1
#
_cell.length_a   1.000
_cell.length_b   1.000
_cell.length_c   1.000
_cell.angle_alpha   90.00
_cell.angle_beta   90.00
_cell.angle_gamma   90.00
#
_symmetry.space_group_name_H-M   'P 1'
#
loop_
_entity.id
_entity.type
_entity.pdbx_description
1 polymer ?
#
loop_
_entity_poly.entity_id
_entity_poly.type
_entity_poly.pdbx_seq_one_letter_code
_entity_poly.pdbx_strand_id
1 'polypeptide(L)'
;CEDCGDSDESDLRTRRDLISNATDVRLEGLESVVQELQKNVRFLRRRIKQLTHCRDATGSLRKEGQRWAQDACTTCDCRKGQVSCTTIQCAQPSCLRPVRKPGVCCPSCE
;
A
#
# COMPACT_ATOMS: atom_id res chain seq x y z
N CYS A 1 -51.34 15.50 -54.11
CA CYS A 1 -50.27 16.35 -53.55
C CYS A 1 -49.04 16.15 -54.42
N GLU A 2 -48.66 17.16 -55.18
CA GLU A 2 -47.32 17.26 -55.75
C GLU A 2 -46.40 17.74 -54.60
N ASP A 3 -45.21 17.17 -54.54
CA ASP A 3 -44.20 17.29 -53.47
C ASP A 3 -44.33 16.25 -52.33
N CYS A 4 -43.76 15.07 -52.56
CA CYS A 4 -43.25 14.22 -51.49
C CYS A 4 -41.75 14.55 -51.30
N GLY A 5 -41.44 15.76 -50.83
CA GLY A 5 -40.07 16.23 -50.62
C GLY A 5 -39.41 15.55 -49.41
N ASP A 6 -38.33 14.81 -49.67
CA ASP A 6 -37.07 14.71 -48.90
C ASP A 6 -37.10 14.80 -47.34
N SER A 7 -38.12 14.26 -46.69
CA SER A 7 -38.29 14.37 -45.24
C SER A 7 -37.71 13.19 -44.43
N ASP A 8 -37.12 12.18 -45.08
CA ASP A 8 -36.64 10.96 -44.39
C ASP A 8 -35.14 10.97 -44.08
N GLU A 9 -34.29 11.59 -44.90
CA GLU A 9 -32.83 11.53 -44.68
C GLU A 9 -32.35 12.53 -43.60
N SER A 10 -33.07 13.64 -43.42
CA SER A 10 -32.86 14.59 -42.31
C SER A 10 -33.23 13.96 -40.97
N ASP A 11 -34.37 13.27 -40.88
CA ASP A 11 -34.82 12.58 -39.67
C ASP A 11 -33.91 11.40 -39.28
N LEU A 12 -33.40 10.63 -40.27
CA LEU A 12 -32.41 9.58 -40.02
C LEU A 12 -31.06 10.14 -39.54
N ARG A 13 -30.62 11.30 -40.05
CA ARG A 13 -29.43 12.01 -39.54
C ARG A 13 -29.65 12.55 -38.14
N THR A 14 -30.75 13.24 -37.88
CA THR A 14 -31.10 13.74 -36.54
C THR A 14 -31.23 12.62 -35.52
N ARG A 15 -31.81 11.48 -35.88
CA ARG A 15 -31.90 10.30 -35.01
C ARG A 15 -30.52 9.66 -34.77
N ARG A 16 -29.65 9.62 -35.78
CA ARG A 16 -28.25 9.20 -35.63
C ARG A 16 -27.46 10.14 -34.72
N ASP A 17 -27.67 11.45 -34.83
CA ASP A 17 -27.02 12.48 -34.01
C ASP A 17 -27.51 12.43 -32.55
N LEU A 18 -28.81 12.21 -32.33
CA LEU A 18 -29.38 11.99 -31.00
C LEU A 18 -28.82 10.72 -30.35
N ILE A 19 -28.67 9.63 -31.12
CA ILE A 19 -28.06 8.40 -30.62
C ILE A 19 -26.57 8.62 -30.32
N SER A 20 -25.82 9.30 -31.21
CA SER A 20 -24.40 9.63 -31.00
C SER A 20 -24.21 10.45 -29.74
N ASN A 21 -24.97 11.53 -29.58
CA ASN A 21 -24.92 12.40 -28.40
C ASN A 21 -25.30 11.62 -27.12
N ALA A 22 -26.36 10.82 -27.16
CA ALA A 22 -26.75 9.98 -26.02
C ALA A 22 -25.67 8.93 -25.68
N THR A 23 -24.95 8.39 -26.67
CA THR A 23 -23.81 7.50 -26.41
C THR A 23 -22.61 8.25 -25.87
N ASP A 24 -22.34 9.48 -26.34
CA ASP A 24 -21.23 10.31 -25.88
C ASP A 24 -21.43 10.72 -24.41
N VAL A 25 -22.64 11.18 -24.04
CA VAL A 25 -22.99 11.48 -22.64
C VAL A 25 -22.81 10.27 -21.73
N ARG A 26 -23.17 9.07 -22.22
CA ARG A 26 -22.98 7.83 -21.45
C ARG A 26 -21.50 7.45 -21.35
N LEU A 27 -20.70 7.67 -22.38
CA LEU A 27 -19.26 7.43 -22.36
C LEU A 27 -18.54 8.38 -21.40
N GLU A 28 -18.84 9.67 -21.44
CA GLU A 28 -18.34 10.66 -20.47
C GLU A 28 -18.69 10.28 -19.03
N GLY A 29 -19.94 9.85 -18.80
CA GLY A 29 -20.38 9.35 -17.49
C GLY A 29 -19.57 8.12 -17.03
N LEU A 30 -19.31 7.18 -17.93
CA LEU A 30 -18.50 5.99 -17.63
C LEU A 30 -17.03 6.34 -17.38
N GLU A 31 -16.45 7.26 -18.15
CA GLU A 31 -15.08 7.73 -17.94
C GLU A 31 -14.92 8.37 -16.56
N SER A 32 -15.87 9.21 -16.16
CA SER A 32 -15.90 9.82 -14.82
C SER A 32 -15.91 8.77 -13.71
N VAL A 33 -16.77 7.74 -13.84
CA VAL A 33 -16.83 6.63 -12.88
C VAL A 33 -15.52 5.83 -12.87
N VAL A 34 -14.94 5.54 -14.02
CA VAL A 34 -13.66 4.83 -14.13
C VAL A 34 -12.54 5.62 -13.47
N GLN A 35 -12.47 6.93 -13.68
CA GLN A 35 -11.48 7.79 -13.04
C GLN A 35 -11.61 7.76 -11.52
N GLU A 36 -12.83 7.82 -11.00
CA GLU A 36 -13.09 7.75 -9.56
C GLU A 36 -12.72 6.38 -8.98
N LEU A 37 -13.10 5.30 -9.67
CA LEU A 37 -12.69 3.95 -9.30
C LEU A 37 -11.17 3.80 -9.29
N GLN A 38 -10.47 4.34 -10.28
CA GLN A 38 -9.01 4.33 -10.32
C GLN A 38 -8.40 5.09 -9.14
N LYS A 39 -8.96 6.23 -8.73
CA LYS A 39 -8.53 6.96 -7.51
C LYS A 39 -8.70 6.07 -6.28
N ASN A 40 -9.87 5.44 -6.14
CA ASN A 40 -10.15 4.54 -5.02
C ASN A 40 -9.22 3.33 -4.99
N VAL A 41 -8.95 2.70 -6.14
CA VAL A 41 -7.97 1.60 -6.25
C VAL A 41 -6.58 2.06 -5.79
N ARG A 42 -6.11 3.23 -6.23
CA ARG A 42 -4.82 3.78 -5.78
C ARG A 42 -4.78 4.01 -4.27
N PHE A 43 -5.85 4.57 -3.71
CA PHE A 43 -5.97 4.82 -2.28
C PHE A 43 -5.99 3.51 -1.46
N LEU A 44 -6.80 2.54 -1.85
CA LEU A 44 -6.89 1.25 -1.18
C LEU A 44 -5.55 0.51 -1.25
N ARG A 45 -4.85 0.53 -2.39
CA ARG A 45 -3.50 -0.03 -2.51
C ARG A 45 -2.51 0.62 -1.53
N ARG A 46 -2.58 1.95 -1.34
CA ARG A 46 -1.74 2.65 -0.35
C ARG A 46 -2.05 2.21 1.07
N ARG A 47 -3.33 2.09 1.43
CA ARG A 47 -3.75 1.61 2.76
C ARG A 47 -3.32 0.16 3.00
N ILE A 48 -3.52 -0.72 2.04
CA ILE A 48 -3.07 -2.13 2.12
C ILE A 48 -1.56 -2.19 2.34
N LYS A 49 -0.78 -1.37 1.62
CA LYS A 49 0.67 -1.28 1.83
C LYS A 49 1.03 -0.80 3.24
N GLN A 50 0.25 0.09 3.85
CA GLN A 50 0.49 0.53 5.23
C GLN A 50 0.18 -0.56 6.26
N LEU A 51 -0.77 -1.45 6.00
CA LEU A 51 -1.09 -2.57 6.91
C LEU A 51 0.07 -3.55 7.11
N THR A 52 1.02 -3.60 6.18
CA THR A 52 2.21 -4.46 6.30
C THR A 52 3.39 -3.76 6.99
N HIS A 53 3.28 -2.46 7.31
CA HIS A 53 4.33 -1.77 8.07
C HIS A 53 4.10 -1.96 9.56
N CYS A 54 5.20 -2.02 10.31
CA CYS A 54 5.16 -2.15 11.75
C CYS A 54 5.52 -0.83 12.41
N ARG A 55 5.09 -0.62 13.65
CA ARG A 55 5.61 0.44 14.51
C ARG A 55 6.49 -0.20 15.58
N ASP A 56 7.73 0.26 15.69
CA ASP A 56 8.65 -0.27 16.70
C ASP A 56 8.42 0.36 18.09
N ALA A 57 9.19 -0.09 19.09
CA ALA A 57 9.10 0.40 20.47
C ALA A 57 9.41 1.89 20.64
N THR A 58 10.13 2.50 19.68
CA THR A 58 10.43 3.94 19.66
C THR A 58 9.36 4.77 18.94
N GLY A 59 8.35 4.10 18.36
CA GLY A 59 7.31 4.73 17.56
C GLY A 59 7.66 4.88 16.08
N SER A 60 8.83 4.40 15.63
CA SER A 60 9.29 4.52 14.25
C SER A 60 8.59 3.50 13.35
N LEU A 61 8.24 3.93 12.13
CA LEU A 61 7.63 3.05 11.13
C LEU A 61 8.69 2.17 10.46
N ARG A 62 8.48 0.86 10.47
CA ARG A 62 9.35 -0.16 9.88
C ARG A 62 8.66 -0.81 8.69
N LYS A 63 9.38 -0.97 7.57
CA LYS A 63 8.86 -1.61 6.36
C LYS A 63 8.77 -3.12 6.54
N GLU A 64 7.89 -3.77 5.78
CA GLU A 64 7.85 -5.24 5.67
C GLU A 64 9.25 -5.79 5.37
N GLY A 65 9.69 -6.79 6.14
CA GLY A 65 11.00 -7.41 6.03
C GLY A 65 12.16 -6.62 6.65
N GLN A 66 11.92 -5.41 7.17
CA GLN A 66 12.96 -4.64 7.84
C GLN A 66 13.35 -5.28 9.16
N ARG A 67 14.65 -5.37 9.43
CA ARG A 67 15.24 -5.85 10.68
C ARG A 67 16.03 -4.74 11.37
N TRP A 68 15.95 -4.66 12.70
CA TRP A 68 16.65 -3.65 13.50
C TRP A 68 17.05 -4.20 14.86
N ALA A 69 18.13 -3.65 15.44
CA ALA A 69 18.47 -3.87 16.83
C ALA A 69 17.61 -2.97 17.72
N GLN A 70 16.87 -3.57 18.66
CA GLN A 70 16.16 -2.83 19.69
C GLN A 70 17.09 -2.46 20.84
N ASP A 71 17.98 -3.38 21.19
CA ASP A 71 19.04 -3.20 22.18
C ASP A 71 20.23 -4.11 21.78
N ALA A 72 21.29 -4.15 22.60
CA ALA A 72 22.47 -4.96 22.30
C ALA A 72 22.18 -6.46 22.18
N CYS A 73 21.11 -6.95 22.81
CA CYS A 73 20.74 -8.37 22.88
C CYS A 73 19.50 -8.73 22.06
N THR A 74 18.68 -7.76 21.70
CA THR A 74 17.38 -7.97 21.05
C THR A 74 17.39 -7.44 19.64
N THR A 75 17.12 -8.33 18.68
CA THR A 75 16.90 -7.98 17.28
C THR A 75 15.45 -8.24 16.91
N CYS A 76 14.82 -7.29 16.25
CA CYS A 76 13.44 -7.38 15.81
C CYS A 76 13.34 -7.31 14.29
N ASP A 77 12.30 -7.94 13.73
CA ASP A 77 11.90 -7.78 12.35
C ASP A 77 10.40 -7.51 12.20
N CYS A 78 10.04 -6.84 11.11
CA CYS A 78 8.68 -6.54 10.75
C CYS A 78 8.18 -7.55 9.72
N ARG A 79 7.15 -8.32 10.06
CA ARG A 79 6.52 -9.28 9.15
C ARG A 79 5.00 -9.19 9.24
N LYS A 80 4.36 -9.00 8.10
CA LYS A 80 2.91 -8.87 7.95
C LYS A 80 2.29 -7.84 8.90
N GLY A 81 2.96 -6.70 9.10
CA GLY A 81 2.51 -5.65 10.02
C GLY A 81 2.71 -5.95 11.51
N GLN A 82 3.34 -7.07 11.85
CA GLN A 82 3.65 -7.47 13.22
C GLN A 82 5.16 -7.41 13.49
N VAL A 83 5.53 -6.87 14.64
CA VAL A 83 6.91 -6.91 15.14
C VAL A 83 7.18 -8.28 15.77
N SER A 84 8.23 -8.96 15.33
CA SER A 84 8.76 -10.18 15.93
C SER A 84 10.17 -9.92 16.43
N CYS A 85 10.44 -10.17 17.72
CA CYS A 85 11.75 -9.94 18.32
C CYS A 85 12.37 -11.24 18.81
N THR A 86 13.69 -11.35 18.66
CA THR A 86 14.50 -12.43 19.21
C THR A 86 15.54 -11.83 20.13
N THR A 87 15.58 -12.32 21.37
CA THR A 87 16.52 -11.86 22.39
C THR A 87 17.54 -12.95 22.67
N ILE A 88 18.81 -12.59 22.63
CA ILE A 88 19.93 -13.46 22.97
C ILE A 88 19.95 -13.65 24.50
N GLN A 89 19.94 -14.91 24.93
CA GLN A 89 20.21 -15.29 26.31
C GLN A 89 21.68 -15.69 26.44
N CYS A 90 22.43 -14.95 27.25
CA CYS A 90 23.85 -15.20 27.46
C CYS A 90 24.06 -16.31 28.50
N ALA A 91 24.96 -17.23 28.22
CA ALA A 91 25.44 -18.17 29.23
C ALA A 91 26.22 -17.43 30.32
N GLN A 92 26.21 -17.98 31.54
CA GLN A 92 27.02 -17.43 32.62
C GLN A 92 28.51 -17.74 32.36
N PRO A 93 29.38 -16.72 32.28
CA PRO A 93 30.82 -16.93 32.13
C PRO A 93 31.44 -17.52 33.42
N SER A 94 32.49 -18.33 33.28
CA SER A 94 33.13 -19.09 34.36
C SER A 94 34.22 -18.34 35.13
N CYS A 95 34.48 -17.07 34.81
CA CYS A 95 35.53 -16.26 35.44
C CYS A 95 34.99 -15.38 36.57
N LEU A 96 35.88 -14.95 37.48
CA LEU A 96 35.53 -14.06 38.60
C LEU A 96 35.11 -12.66 38.17
N ARG A 97 35.61 -12.15 37.03
CA ARG A 97 35.37 -10.77 36.58
C ARG A 97 34.98 -10.71 35.10
N PRO A 98 33.74 -11.09 34.76
CA PRO A 98 33.24 -10.92 33.40
C PRO A 98 32.97 -9.45 33.08
N VAL A 99 33.38 -9.01 31.89
CA VAL A 99 33.25 -7.62 31.42
C VAL A 99 32.32 -7.57 30.21
N ARG A 100 31.35 -6.65 30.22
CA ARG A 100 30.49 -6.38 29.07
C ARG A 100 31.01 -5.15 28.32
N LYS A 101 31.41 -5.35 27.05
CA LYS A 101 31.85 -4.25 26.18
C LYS A 101 30.65 -3.43 25.68
N PRO A 102 30.80 -2.11 25.48
CA PRO A 102 29.73 -1.27 24.91
C PRO A 102 29.25 -1.82 23.56
N GLY A 103 27.93 -1.91 23.38
CA GLY A 103 27.31 -2.46 22.17
C GLY A 103 27.30 -3.99 22.05
N VAL A 104 27.92 -4.73 22.98
CA VAL A 104 27.93 -6.20 22.96
C VAL A 104 26.88 -6.75 23.90
N CYS A 105 26.15 -7.78 23.44
CA CYS A 105 25.17 -8.47 24.27
C CYS A 105 25.84 -9.27 25.39
N CYS A 106 26.73 -10.20 25.10
CA CYS A 106 27.21 -11.12 26.13
C CYS A 106 28.51 -10.63 26.78
N PRO A 107 28.62 -10.72 28.12
CA PRO A 107 29.88 -10.43 28.79
C PRO A 107 30.90 -11.54 28.49
N SER A 108 32.17 -11.17 28.45
CA SER A 108 33.30 -12.08 28.23
C SER A 108 34.32 -11.93 29.35
N CYS A 109 35.15 -12.95 29.55
CA CYS A 109 36.34 -12.83 30.38
C CYS A 109 37.41 -12.05 29.62
N GLU A 110 38.18 -11.23 30.33
CA GLU A 110 39.40 -10.60 29.82
C GLU A 110 40.63 -11.40 30.23
#